data_AF-A0AAU8RU52-F1
#
_entry.id   AF-A0AAU8RU52-F1
#
_cell.length_a   1.000
_cell.length_b   1.000
_cell.length_c   1.000
_cell.angle_alpha   90.00
_cell.angle_beta   90.00
_cell.angle_gamma   90.00
#
_symmetry.space_group_name_H-M   'P 1'
#
loop_
_entity.id
_entity.type
_entity.pdbx_description
1 polymer ?
#
loop_
_entity_poly.entity_id
_entity_poly.type
_entity_poly.pdbx_seq_one_letter_code
_entity_poly.pdbx_strand_id
1 'polypeptide(L)'
;MMFLKKYFLNVVFFLSQICFAQSTDDLMLYRKDIQSITGKNTVTITSYEKEGKHYIYAGGYGAIDIYALEVEGKLTAISRHELYKQTGPARGMVADAIGDSHFLFVANKHGNAIETFKIQANGTLERVSLVEDTNETHLGTAITLQVIHMKNASYLFIGGLEETPGLSSFKIHPDGKLTHVVSMKDDDNIHTDGIIGMFSHKIKGKTYLYTSGFQDNGVSSFRIYDNGTFKNINNISDNTTDRYLTGAYPVTGVTLGENNYVIVGHRHHKYYKRGGFIKRPNFVYHGDGVSVFKVNKKGALVPHFVLKDDEKTKLQGQTRIEIVTTDTNEAVLAVGTRDDESIQLLKLTKEGILSPINYLETGYSIYYGLRSHKIEDTNFLIAGSNRFDLKKIVSYKISPEAKKNEQILRHLVHLKFKASATAEQINKAEKAFENLKNEIPEIIHLEWGLNDSEEGNSKKFTHTFTLTFNDAHGREIYLFHKAHIALVENIGPIIEDVFVMDYWTSNK
;
A
#
# COMPACT_ATOMS: atom_id res chain seq x y z
N MET A 1 67.00 20.44 18.26
CA MET A 1 67.72 19.73 19.34
C MET A 1 66.75 19.72 20.52
N MET A 2 66.03 18.67 20.92
CA MET A 2 66.05 17.21 20.81
C MET A 2 64.58 16.73 20.63
N PHE A 3 64.24 15.82 19.69
CA PHE A 3 64.06 14.36 19.91
C PHE A 3 63.18 14.02 21.15
N LEU A 4 62.10 13.22 21.08
CA LEU A 4 62.09 11.83 20.59
C LEU A 4 60.66 11.23 20.51
N LYS A 5 60.37 10.52 19.40
CA LYS A 5 59.51 9.31 19.20
C LYS A 5 58.02 9.27 19.60
N LYS A 6 57.18 8.95 18.60
CA LYS A 6 56.10 7.92 18.64
C LYS A 6 55.69 7.58 17.19
N TYR A 7 56.32 6.56 16.60
CA TYR A 7 55.77 5.22 16.37
C TYR A 7 54.42 5.17 15.63
N PHE A 8 54.53 4.75 14.37
CA PHE A 8 53.53 4.10 13.52
C PHE A 8 52.64 3.14 14.30
N LEU A 9 51.32 3.25 14.14
CA LEU A 9 50.42 2.11 14.27
C LEU A 9 49.32 2.25 13.21
N ASN A 10 49.56 1.58 12.07
CA ASN A 10 48.50 1.22 11.13
C ASN A 10 47.55 0.27 11.86
N VAL A 11 46.41 0.78 12.33
CA VAL A 11 45.27 -0.06 12.70
C VAL A 11 44.42 -0.20 11.46
N VAL A 12 44.66 -1.27 10.71
CA VAL A 12 43.70 -1.81 9.74
C VAL A 12 42.49 -2.26 10.55
N PHE A 13 41.43 -1.45 10.54
CA PHE A 13 40.11 -1.91 10.97
C PHE A 13 39.61 -2.89 9.92
N PHE A 14 39.88 -4.18 10.13
CA PHE A 14 39.01 -5.23 9.62
C PHE A 14 37.69 -5.10 10.39
N LEU A 15 36.80 -4.23 9.91
CA LEU A 15 35.38 -4.39 10.18
C LEU A 15 34.98 -5.69 9.50
N SER A 16 34.96 -6.77 10.28
CA SER A 16 34.18 -7.95 9.94
C SER A 16 32.76 -7.46 9.68
N GLN A 17 32.37 -7.40 8.41
CA GLN A 17 30.97 -7.41 8.04
C GLN A 17 30.41 -8.75 8.53
N ILE A 18 30.00 -8.78 9.79
CA ILE A 18 28.99 -9.73 10.23
C ILE A 18 27.76 -9.29 9.45
N CYS A 19 27.57 -9.91 8.28
CA CYS A 19 26.26 -10.01 7.67
C CYS A 19 25.40 -10.71 8.71
N PHE A 20 24.75 -9.94 9.58
CA PHE A 20 23.55 -10.42 10.23
C PHE A 20 22.63 -10.77 9.07
N ALA A 21 22.47 -12.06 8.79
CA ALA A 21 21.33 -12.52 8.02
C ALA A 21 20.13 -11.91 8.73
N GLN A 22 19.52 -10.91 8.09
CA GLN A 22 18.43 -10.17 8.68
C GLN A 22 17.30 -11.19 8.84
N SER A 23 16.99 -11.54 10.09
CA SER A 23 15.89 -12.44 10.37
C SER A 23 14.63 -11.85 9.76
N THR A 24 13.91 -12.65 8.97
CA THR A 24 12.62 -12.24 8.41
C THR A 24 11.49 -12.45 9.42
N ASP A 25 11.77 -13.15 10.53
CA ASP A 25 10.78 -13.52 11.55
C ASP A 25 10.40 -12.39 12.50
N ASP A 26 11.16 -11.28 12.52
CA ASP A 26 10.94 -10.16 13.43
C ASP A 26 10.79 -8.83 12.68
N LEU A 27 10.43 -8.81 11.40
CA LEU A 27 10.26 -7.55 10.67
C LEU A 27 9.08 -6.73 11.19
N MET A 28 9.28 -5.41 11.27
CA MET A 28 8.29 -4.43 11.71
C MET A 28 8.30 -3.19 10.81
N LEU A 29 7.18 -2.45 10.82
CA LEU A 29 7.02 -1.20 10.09
C LEU A 29 7.39 0.00 10.97
N TYR A 30 8.19 0.91 10.42
CA TYR A 30 8.60 2.15 11.07
C TYR A 30 8.28 3.34 10.19
N ARG A 31 7.34 4.17 10.63
CA ARG A 31 6.96 5.37 9.89
C ARG A 31 8.15 6.30 9.69
N LYS A 32 8.30 6.82 8.47
CA LYS A 32 9.38 7.72 8.06
C LYS A 32 8.90 9.11 7.74
N ASP A 33 7.76 9.24 7.07
CA ASP A 33 7.19 10.54 6.74
C ASP A 33 5.66 10.47 6.60
N ILE A 34 5.00 11.61 6.78
CA ILE A 34 3.57 11.81 6.55
C ILE A 34 3.40 13.04 5.67
N GLN A 35 2.75 12.88 4.53
CA GLN A 35 2.39 14.00 3.66
C GLN A 35 0.88 14.10 3.47
N SER A 36 0.42 15.31 3.19
CA SER A 36 -0.95 15.54 2.73
C SER A 36 -1.06 15.17 1.24
N ILE A 37 -2.21 14.64 0.85
CA ILE A 37 -2.61 14.54 -0.55
C ILE A 37 -3.52 15.71 -0.92
N THR A 38 -3.56 16.06 -2.20
CA THR A 38 -4.51 17.07 -2.68
C THR A 38 -5.83 16.44 -3.13
N GLY A 39 -5.85 15.12 -3.39
CA GLY A 39 -7.06 14.33 -3.63
C GLY A 39 -8.01 14.29 -2.43
N LYS A 40 -9.25 13.84 -2.65
CA LYS A 40 -10.24 13.67 -1.56
C LYS A 40 -9.91 12.49 -0.64
N ASN A 41 -9.22 11.49 -1.17
CA ASN A 41 -8.70 10.31 -0.49
C ASN A 41 -7.67 9.64 -1.41
N THR A 42 -6.93 8.66 -0.90
CA THR A 42 -6.11 7.77 -1.72
C THR A 42 -6.89 6.48 -1.99
N VAL A 43 -7.03 6.15 -3.27
CA VAL A 43 -7.64 4.90 -3.72
C VAL A 43 -6.54 3.92 -4.07
N THR A 44 -5.53 4.34 -4.82
CA THR A 44 -4.47 3.47 -5.35
C THR A 44 -3.12 4.15 -5.29
N ILE A 45 -2.05 3.37 -5.17
CA ILE A 45 -0.68 3.86 -5.22
C ILE A 45 0.11 2.94 -6.15
N THR A 46 0.91 3.54 -7.03
CA THR A 46 2.02 2.85 -7.69
C THR A 46 3.30 3.66 -7.54
N SER A 47 4.42 3.04 -7.85
CA SER A 47 5.74 3.64 -7.74
C SER A 47 6.56 3.34 -8.98
N TYR A 48 7.48 4.22 -9.35
CA TYR A 48 8.35 4.02 -10.50
C TYR A 48 9.75 4.57 -10.22
N GLU A 49 10.78 3.80 -10.60
CA GLU A 49 12.16 4.28 -10.61
C GLU A 49 12.53 4.71 -12.03
N LYS A 50 13.06 5.92 -12.18
CA LYS A 50 13.59 6.42 -13.45
C LYS A 50 14.90 7.14 -13.19
N GLU A 51 15.97 6.67 -13.83
CA GLU A 51 17.32 7.27 -13.74
C GLU A 51 17.80 7.41 -12.27
N GLY A 52 17.56 6.39 -11.44
CA GLY A 52 17.94 6.39 -10.01
C GLY A 52 17.10 7.30 -9.11
N LYS A 53 16.03 7.90 -9.64
CA LYS A 53 15.05 8.68 -8.86
C LYS A 53 13.78 7.87 -8.68
N HIS A 54 13.23 7.94 -7.48
CA HIS A 54 12.08 7.15 -7.06
C HIS A 54 10.84 8.03 -6.95
N TYR A 55 9.79 7.68 -7.71
CA TYR A 55 8.56 8.44 -7.78
C TYR A 55 7.37 7.63 -7.27
N ILE A 56 6.48 8.30 -6.55
CA ILE A 56 5.23 7.76 -6.04
C ILE A 56 4.07 8.47 -6.71
N TYR A 57 3.11 7.70 -7.21
CA TYR A 57 1.89 8.17 -7.84
C TYR A 57 0.70 7.72 -7.00
N ALA A 58 0.05 8.66 -6.32
CA ALA A 58 -1.10 8.42 -5.48
C ALA A 58 -2.38 8.85 -6.19
N GLY A 59 -3.16 7.87 -6.64
CA GLY A 59 -4.42 8.07 -7.34
C GLY A 59 -5.59 8.19 -6.37
N GLY A 60 -6.41 9.21 -6.57
CA GLY A 60 -7.63 9.46 -5.81
C GLY A 60 -8.73 10.06 -6.69
N TYR A 61 -9.81 10.54 -6.09
CA TYR A 61 -10.87 11.22 -6.83
C TYR A 61 -10.35 12.49 -7.53
N GLY A 62 -10.50 12.52 -8.85
CA GLY A 62 -10.26 13.65 -9.72
C GLY A 62 -8.80 13.89 -10.12
N ALA A 63 -7.83 13.28 -9.45
CA ALA A 63 -6.41 13.55 -9.70
C ALA A 63 -5.46 12.44 -9.22
N ILE A 64 -4.21 12.59 -9.65
CA ILE A 64 -3.04 11.85 -9.20
C ILE A 64 -2.07 12.84 -8.55
N ASP A 65 -1.74 12.61 -7.29
CA ASP A 65 -0.67 13.31 -6.57
C ASP A 65 0.68 12.61 -6.84
N ILE A 66 1.73 13.38 -7.06
CA ILE A 66 3.06 12.89 -7.43
C ILE A 66 4.06 13.33 -6.36
N TYR A 67 4.86 12.38 -5.87
CA TYR A 67 5.90 12.62 -4.88
C TYR A 67 7.24 12.01 -5.32
N ALA A 68 8.34 12.62 -4.93
CA ALA A 68 9.63 11.94 -4.83
C ALA A 68 9.69 11.16 -3.52
N LEU A 69 10.29 9.97 -3.56
CA LEU A 69 10.69 9.21 -2.38
C LEU A 69 12.22 9.27 -2.25
N GLU A 70 12.70 9.88 -1.17
CA GLU A 70 14.12 10.01 -0.86
C GLU A 70 14.63 8.77 -0.09
N VAL A 71 15.96 8.58 0.00
CA VAL A 71 16.57 7.37 0.58
C VAL A 71 16.25 7.16 2.07
N GLU A 72 15.96 8.23 2.81
CA GLU A 72 15.50 8.18 4.19
C GLU A 72 14.01 7.82 4.31
N GLY A 73 13.30 7.64 3.20
CA GLY A 73 11.87 7.43 3.14
C GLY A 73 11.05 8.72 3.20
N LYS A 74 11.66 9.89 3.03
CA LYS A 74 10.95 11.17 3.00
C LYS A 74 10.17 11.32 1.70
N LEU A 75 8.93 11.82 1.80
CA LEU A 75 8.06 12.08 0.66
C LEU A 75 8.07 13.58 0.36
N THR A 76 8.54 13.96 -0.82
CA THR A 76 8.55 15.36 -1.27
C THR A 76 7.54 15.54 -2.40
N ALA A 77 6.51 16.37 -2.19
CA ALA A 77 5.49 16.64 -3.19
C ALA A 77 6.10 17.31 -4.44
N ILE A 78 5.71 16.82 -5.63
CA ILE A 78 6.19 17.33 -6.92
C ILE A 78 5.07 18.09 -7.61
N SER A 79 3.96 17.41 -7.92
CA SER A 79 2.84 18.02 -8.64
C SER A 79 1.56 17.21 -8.49
N ARG A 80 0.46 17.76 -9.00
CA ARG A 80 -0.83 17.13 -9.15
C ARG A 80 -1.19 17.08 -10.63
N HIS A 81 -1.71 15.95 -11.09
CA HIS A 81 -2.25 15.81 -12.43
C HIS A 81 -3.75 15.49 -12.37
N GLU A 82 -4.58 16.26 -13.05
CA GLU A 82 -6.03 16.04 -13.10
C GLU A 82 -6.39 14.90 -14.05
N LEU A 83 -7.33 14.07 -13.64
CA LEU A 83 -7.87 13.01 -14.48
C LEU A 83 -8.91 13.57 -15.45
N TYR A 84 -9.10 12.91 -16.58
CA TYR A 84 -10.20 13.20 -17.50
C TYR A 84 -11.55 13.24 -16.77
N LYS A 85 -12.35 14.27 -17.10
CA LYS A 85 -13.65 14.62 -16.48
C LYS A 85 -13.60 14.95 -14.98
N GLN A 86 -12.46 14.81 -14.29
CA GLN A 86 -12.30 15.03 -12.85
C GLN A 86 -13.32 14.25 -11.96
N THR A 87 -13.94 13.19 -12.48
CA THR A 87 -15.04 12.48 -11.80
C THR A 87 -14.60 11.20 -11.10
N GLY A 88 -13.65 10.44 -11.66
CA GLY A 88 -13.28 9.11 -11.16
C GLY A 88 -12.25 9.16 -10.05
N PRO A 89 -12.18 8.16 -9.16
CA PRO A 89 -10.88 7.80 -8.65
C PRO A 89 -10.06 7.12 -9.76
N ALA A 90 -8.77 7.47 -9.85
CA ALA A 90 -7.80 6.60 -10.47
C ALA A 90 -7.78 5.27 -9.67
N ARG A 91 -8.26 4.19 -10.28
CA ARG A 91 -8.54 2.93 -9.56
C ARG A 91 -7.48 1.88 -9.83
N GLY A 92 -7.27 1.57 -11.10
CA GLY A 92 -6.14 0.77 -11.57
C GLY A 92 -5.01 1.69 -12.00
N MET A 93 -3.80 1.46 -11.51
CA MET A 93 -2.61 2.21 -11.92
C MET A 93 -1.42 1.27 -12.04
N VAL A 94 -0.71 1.36 -13.17
CA VAL A 94 0.54 0.60 -13.41
C VAL A 94 1.53 1.49 -14.14
N ALA A 95 2.76 1.55 -13.65
CA ALA A 95 3.85 2.30 -14.27
C ALA A 95 4.88 1.30 -14.82
N ASP A 96 5.29 1.47 -16.08
CA ASP A 96 6.17 0.53 -16.76
C ASP A 96 6.98 1.21 -17.87
N ALA A 97 8.11 0.60 -18.25
CA ALA A 97 8.91 1.00 -19.40
C ALA A 97 8.43 0.27 -20.66
N ILE A 98 8.26 0.99 -21.75
CA ILE A 98 7.90 0.46 -23.07
C ILE A 98 8.99 0.90 -24.05
N GLY A 99 9.98 0.02 -24.26
CA GLY A 99 11.24 0.43 -24.91
C GLY A 99 11.93 1.52 -24.09
N ASP A 100 12.31 2.61 -24.74
CA ASP A 100 12.97 3.77 -24.10
C ASP A 100 11.98 4.78 -23.48
N SER A 101 10.67 4.53 -23.60
CA SER A 101 9.63 5.41 -23.06
C SER A 101 9.06 4.86 -21.76
N HIS A 102 8.68 5.76 -20.85
CA HIS A 102 8.18 5.40 -19.53
C HIS A 102 6.74 5.91 -19.39
N PHE A 103 5.82 5.04 -19.01
CA PHE A 103 4.40 5.38 -18.97
C PHE A 103 3.75 4.99 -17.65
N LEU A 104 2.75 5.77 -17.28
CA LEU A 104 1.77 5.46 -16.26
C LEU A 104 0.42 5.25 -16.95
N PHE A 105 -0.12 4.05 -16.83
CA PHE A 105 -1.46 3.70 -17.31
C PHE A 105 -2.45 3.78 -16.17
N VAL A 106 -3.61 4.41 -16.41
CA VAL A 106 -4.59 4.73 -15.38
C VAL A 106 -5.98 4.32 -15.84
N ALA A 107 -6.63 3.47 -15.06
CA ALA A 107 -8.04 3.16 -15.21
C ALA A 107 -8.87 4.17 -14.39
N ASN A 108 -9.50 5.11 -15.09
CA ASN A 108 -10.31 6.17 -14.51
C ASN A 108 -11.77 5.70 -14.39
N LYS A 109 -12.17 5.26 -13.19
CA LYS A 109 -13.44 4.55 -12.96
C LYS A 109 -14.66 5.32 -13.49
N HIS A 110 -14.83 6.58 -13.12
CA HIS A 110 -16.00 7.38 -13.52
C HIS A 110 -15.76 8.23 -14.77
N GLY A 111 -14.52 8.33 -15.26
CA GLY A 111 -14.23 8.82 -16.60
C GLY A 111 -14.58 7.81 -17.69
N ASN A 112 -14.75 6.54 -17.30
CA ASN A 112 -14.94 5.36 -18.15
C ASN A 112 -13.88 5.27 -19.26
N ALA A 113 -12.62 5.44 -18.87
CA ALA A 113 -11.51 5.52 -19.80
C ALA A 113 -10.19 5.02 -19.20
N ILE A 114 -9.29 4.65 -20.10
CA ILE A 114 -7.88 4.40 -19.84
C ILE A 114 -7.10 5.63 -20.28
N GLU A 115 -6.39 6.24 -19.34
CA GLU A 115 -5.49 7.36 -19.60
C GLU A 115 -4.04 6.86 -19.58
N THR A 116 -3.28 7.17 -20.62
CA THR A 116 -1.84 6.91 -20.67
C THR A 116 -1.10 8.23 -20.50
N PHE A 117 -0.22 8.27 -19.50
CA PHE A 117 0.65 9.41 -19.25
C PHE A 117 2.11 9.02 -19.48
N LYS A 118 2.86 9.85 -20.21
CA LYS A 118 4.31 9.76 -20.26
C LYS A 118 4.89 10.32 -18.96
N ILE A 119 5.79 9.55 -18.36
CA ILE A 119 6.54 9.93 -17.15
C ILE A 119 7.76 10.74 -17.57
N GLN A 120 7.79 12.02 -17.20
CA GLN A 120 8.90 12.93 -17.46
C GLN A 120 10.08 12.66 -16.52
N ALA A 121 11.25 13.22 -16.84
CA ALA A 121 12.47 12.99 -16.05
C ALA A 121 12.40 13.48 -14.59
N ASN A 122 11.53 14.43 -14.29
CA ASN A 122 11.23 14.93 -12.95
C ASN A 122 10.01 14.25 -12.30
N GLY A 123 9.53 13.14 -12.89
CA GLY A 123 8.39 12.38 -12.38
C GLY A 123 7.00 12.94 -12.75
N THR A 124 6.92 14.14 -13.33
CA THR A 124 5.64 14.72 -13.76
C THR A 124 5.02 13.93 -14.91
N LEU A 125 3.72 14.15 -15.12
CA LEU A 125 2.91 13.39 -16.07
C LEU A 125 2.44 14.27 -17.23
N GLU A 126 2.57 13.75 -18.44
CA GLU A 126 2.01 14.32 -19.68
C GLU A 126 1.06 13.30 -20.31
N ARG A 127 -0.22 13.64 -20.51
CA ARG A 127 -1.17 12.70 -21.14
C ARG A 127 -0.87 12.56 -22.62
N VAL A 128 -0.61 11.33 -23.07
CA VAL A 128 -0.29 11.01 -24.48
C VAL A 128 -1.38 10.19 -25.16
N SER A 129 -2.25 9.53 -24.39
CA SER A 129 -3.37 8.75 -24.93
C SER A 129 -4.56 8.73 -23.97
N LEU A 130 -5.75 8.58 -24.56
CA LEU A 130 -7.03 8.39 -23.88
C LEU A 130 -7.82 7.37 -24.71
N VAL A 131 -8.26 6.28 -24.07
CA VAL A 131 -9.12 5.26 -24.69
C VAL A 131 -10.37 5.13 -23.83
N GLU A 132 -11.52 5.55 -24.36
CA GLU A 132 -12.82 5.36 -23.71
C GLU A 132 -13.29 3.90 -23.90
N ASP A 133 -14.08 3.41 -22.95
CA ASP A 133 -14.70 2.09 -23.06
C ASP A 133 -15.79 2.07 -24.15
N THR A 134 -15.87 0.95 -24.88
CA THR A 134 -16.90 0.64 -25.87
C THR A 134 -17.51 -0.73 -25.59
N ASN A 135 -18.63 -1.03 -26.24
CA ASN A 135 -19.31 -2.32 -26.08
C ASN A 135 -18.44 -3.50 -26.53
N GLU A 136 -17.48 -3.27 -27.43
CA GLU A 136 -16.55 -4.29 -27.95
C GLU A 136 -15.34 -4.51 -27.04
N THR A 137 -14.93 -3.47 -26.29
CA THR A 137 -13.77 -3.57 -25.40
C THR A 137 -14.09 -4.23 -24.08
N HIS A 138 -15.37 -4.33 -23.69
CA HIS A 138 -15.80 -4.98 -22.46
C HIS A 138 -15.00 -4.52 -21.22
N LEU A 139 -14.62 -3.24 -21.15
CA LEU A 139 -13.90 -2.75 -19.97
C LEU A 139 -14.85 -2.61 -18.79
N GLY A 140 -16.15 -2.41 -19.04
CA GLY A 140 -17.20 -2.53 -18.04
C GLY A 140 -16.84 -1.79 -16.77
N THR A 141 -16.48 -0.52 -16.89
CA THR A 141 -15.77 0.25 -15.86
C THR A 141 -14.40 -0.35 -15.51
N ALA A 142 -13.35 0.12 -16.18
CA ALA A 142 -11.98 -0.35 -15.93
C ALA A 142 -11.53 -0.06 -14.48
N ILE A 143 -10.98 -1.08 -13.81
CA ILE A 143 -10.54 -0.96 -12.41
C ILE A 143 -9.17 -1.56 -12.10
N THR A 144 -8.65 -2.44 -12.96
CA THR A 144 -7.37 -3.13 -12.73
C THR A 144 -6.59 -3.24 -14.03
N LEU A 145 -5.28 -3.05 -13.94
CA LEU A 145 -4.36 -3.01 -15.06
C LEU A 145 -3.14 -3.90 -14.79
N GLN A 146 -2.66 -4.59 -15.81
CA GLN A 146 -1.42 -5.35 -15.79
C GLN A 146 -0.67 -5.18 -17.11
N VAL A 147 0.57 -4.70 -17.06
CA VAL A 147 1.46 -4.70 -18.23
C VAL A 147 2.12 -6.08 -18.36
N ILE A 148 2.16 -6.61 -19.57
CA ILE A 148 2.84 -7.87 -19.90
C ILE A 148 3.77 -7.65 -21.10
N HIS A 149 5.05 -7.87 -20.86
CA HIS A 149 6.11 -7.84 -21.87
C HIS A 149 6.21 -9.20 -22.59
N MET A 150 5.90 -9.21 -23.89
CA MET A 150 6.14 -10.33 -24.79
C MET A 150 7.39 -10.08 -25.63
N LYS A 151 7.81 -11.07 -26.42
CA LYS A 151 9.10 -11.01 -27.13
C LYS A 151 9.27 -9.77 -28.02
N ASN A 152 8.21 -9.37 -28.71
CA ASN A 152 8.26 -8.31 -29.73
C ASN A 152 7.33 -7.12 -29.43
N ALA A 153 6.56 -7.18 -28.35
CA ALA A 153 5.53 -6.18 -28.03
C ALA A 153 5.16 -6.22 -26.55
N SER A 154 4.63 -5.11 -26.05
CA SER A 154 4.04 -5.01 -24.72
C SER A 154 2.53 -4.92 -24.83
N TYR A 155 1.83 -5.51 -23.87
CA TYR A 155 0.37 -5.53 -23.84
C TYR A 155 -0.15 -5.05 -22.48
N LEU A 156 -1.20 -4.25 -22.50
CA LEU A 156 -1.94 -3.84 -21.32
C LEU A 156 -3.18 -4.72 -21.20
N PHE A 157 -3.24 -5.49 -20.11
CA PHE A 157 -4.41 -6.25 -19.72
C PHE A 157 -5.27 -5.42 -18.78
N ILE A 158 -6.58 -5.44 -19.03
CA ILE A 158 -7.54 -4.57 -18.37
C ILE A 158 -8.73 -5.39 -17.90
N GLY A 159 -9.13 -5.14 -16.65
CA GLY A 159 -10.25 -5.81 -16.01
C GLY A 159 -11.34 -4.85 -15.57
N GLY A 160 -12.58 -5.25 -15.81
CA GLY A 160 -13.79 -4.49 -15.51
C GLY A 160 -14.50 -4.90 -14.21
N LEU A 161 -15.47 -4.08 -13.80
CA LEU A 161 -16.29 -4.30 -12.59
C LEU A 161 -17.80 -4.38 -12.83
N GLU A 162 -18.33 -3.62 -13.78
CA GLU A 162 -19.76 -3.32 -13.91
C GLU A 162 -20.22 -3.49 -15.37
N GLU A 163 -21.54 -3.58 -15.59
CA GLU A 163 -22.22 -3.67 -16.90
C GLU A 163 -21.85 -4.85 -17.82
N THR A 164 -20.65 -4.85 -18.40
CA THR A 164 -20.16 -5.84 -19.37
C THR A 164 -18.74 -6.32 -19.02
N PRO A 165 -18.55 -6.90 -17.82
CA PRO A 165 -17.22 -7.24 -17.34
C PRO A 165 -16.57 -8.33 -18.20
N GLY A 166 -15.25 -8.30 -18.19
CA GLY A 166 -14.41 -9.25 -18.88
C GLY A 166 -12.95 -8.90 -18.73
N LEU A 167 -12.13 -9.67 -19.43
CA LEU A 167 -10.70 -9.43 -19.56
C LEU A 167 -10.40 -8.95 -20.98
N SER A 168 -9.63 -7.87 -21.09
CA SER A 168 -9.30 -7.29 -22.39
C SER A 168 -7.80 -7.05 -22.52
N SER A 169 -7.27 -7.24 -23.72
CA SER A 169 -5.86 -7.06 -24.06
C SER A 169 -5.72 -5.96 -25.11
N PHE A 170 -4.80 -5.03 -24.85
CA PHE A 170 -4.45 -3.95 -25.76
C PHE A 170 -2.96 -3.97 -26.04
N LYS A 171 -2.56 -3.82 -27.30
CA LYS A 171 -1.17 -3.59 -27.67
C LYS A 171 -0.79 -2.17 -27.25
N ILE A 172 0.35 -2.04 -26.60
CA ILE A 172 0.94 -0.76 -26.23
C ILE A 172 1.91 -0.35 -27.34
N HIS A 173 1.68 0.82 -27.95
CA HIS A 173 2.57 1.40 -28.96
C HIS A 173 3.69 2.22 -28.31
N PRO A 174 4.81 2.47 -29.01
CA PRO A 174 5.92 3.26 -28.48
C PRO A 174 5.55 4.70 -28.06
N ASP A 175 4.47 5.26 -28.60
CA ASP A 175 3.94 6.58 -28.23
C ASP A 175 2.93 6.54 -27.07
N GLY A 176 2.70 5.37 -26.47
CA GLY A 176 1.76 5.16 -25.37
C GLY A 176 0.31 4.97 -25.81
N LYS A 177 0.00 5.00 -27.12
CA LYS A 177 -1.33 4.65 -27.61
C LYS A 177 -1.63 3.17 -27.42
N LEU A 178 -2.90 2.87 -27.24
CA LEU A 178 -3.41 1.52 -27.07
C LEU A 178 -4.22 1.11 -28.30
N THR A 179 -4.05 -0.12 -28.76
CA THR A 179 -4.94 -0.74 -29.77
C THR A 179 -5.47 -2.04 -29.23
N HIS A 180 -6.80 -2.17 -29.23
CA HIS A 180 -7.48 -3.39 -28.83
C HIS A 180 -7.00 -4.59 -29.64
N VAL A 181 -6.76 -5.72 -28.95
CA VAL A 181 -6.32 -6.98 -29.57
C VAL A 181 -7.46 -8.01 -29.51
N VAL A 182 -7.92 -8.29 -28.30
CA VAL A 182 -8.99 -9.25 -28.04
C VAL A 182 -9.59 -8.99 -26.66
N SER A 183 -10.88 -9.30 -26.52
CA SER A 183 -11.60 -9.33 -25.25
C SER A 183 -12.24 -10.70 -25.05
N MET A 184 -12.36 -11.09 -23.78
CA MET A 184 -13.09 -12.25 -23.34
C MET A 184 -14.13 -11.77 -22.34
N LYS A 185 -15.40 -11.87 -22.73
CA LYS A 185 -16.53 -11.57 -21.86
C LYS A 185 -16.59 -12.58 -20.72
N ASP A 186 -17.01 -12.11 -19.56
CA ASP A 186 -17.42 -12.99 -18.47
C ASP A 186 -18.59 -13.91 -18.83
N ASP A 187 -18.62 -15.11 -18.25
CA ASP A 187 -19.67 -16.11 -18.39
C ASP A 187 -19.80 -16.96 -17.11
N ASP A 188 -20.74 -17.92 -17.09
CA ASP A 188 -20.99 -18.75 -15.90
C ASP A 188 -19.81 -19.63 -15.46
N ASN A 189 -18.81 -19.85 -16.33
CA ASN A 189 -17.68 -20.74 -16.08
C ASN A 189 -16.40 -19.99 -15.67
N ILE A 190 -16.17 -18.80 -16.24
CA ILE A 190 -15.01 -17.97 -15.98
C ILE A 190 -15.31 -17.04 -14.79
N HIS A 191 -14.29 -16.64 -14.04
CA HIS A 191 -14.44 -15.73 -12.89
C HIS A 191 -13.77 -14.40 -13.20
N THR A 192 -14.45 -13.58 -14.01
CA THR A 192 -13.96 -12.29 -14.53
C THR A 192 -14.94 -11.14 -14.33
N ASP A 193 -16.04 -11.36 -13.62
CA ASP A 193 -16.91 -10.30 -13.12
C ASP A 193 -16.28 -9.63 -11.89
N GLY A 194 -15.82 -8.39 -12.08
CA GLY A 194 -15.10 -7.66 -11.05
C GLY A 194 -13.66 -8.12 -10.91
N ILE A 195 -12.86 -8.01 -11.99
CA ILE A 195 -11.44 -8.33 -11.91
C ILE A 195 -10.72 -7.28 -11.08
N ILE A 196 -10.48 -7.61 -9.80
CA ILE A 196 -9.86 -6.68 -8.85
C ILE A 196 -8.35 -6.91 -8.76
N GLY A 197 -7.90 -8.16 -8.75
CA GLY A 197 -6.49 -8.52 -8.75
C GLY A 197 -6.06 -9.10 -10.08
N MET A 198 -4.84 -8.76 -10.49
CA MET A 198 -4.15 -9.37 -11.63
C MET A 198 -2.69 -9.64 -11.27
N PHE A 199 -2.17 -10.77 -11.71
CA PHE A 199 -0.76 -11.08 -11.60
C PHE A 199 -0.30 -11.93 -12.79
N SER A 200 0.86 -11.61 -13.36
CA SER A 200 1.43 -12.37 -14.47
C SER A 200 2.67 -13.16 -14.04
N HIS A 201 2.82 -14.36 -14.58
CA HIS A 201 3.95 -15.25 -14.29
C HIS A 201 4.55 -15.80 -15.58
N LYS A 202 5.88 -15.86 -15.66
CA LYS A 202 6.58 -16.48 -16.78
C LYS A 202 7.22 -17.78 -16.33
N ILE A 203 6.70 -18.91 -16.83
CA ILE A 203 7.16 -20.26 -16.47
C ILE A 203 7.70 -20.94 -17.73
N LYS A 204 9.00 -21.24 -17.74
CA LYS A 204 9.68 -21.94 -18.86
C LYS A 204 9.37 -21.32 -20.23
N GLY A 205 9.50 -19.99 -20.31
CA GLY A 205 9.25 -19.22 -21.55
C GLY A 205 7.78 -18.98 -21.90
N LYS A 206 6.83 -19.52 -21.12
CA LYS A 206 5.40 -19.29 -21.30
C LYS A 206 4.89 -18.29 -20.26
N THR A 207 4.18 -17.27 -20.71
CA THR A 207 3.50 -16.27 -19.89
C THR A 207 2.07 -16.70 -19.53
N TYR A 208 1.70 -16.49 -18.28
CA TYR A 208 0.39 -16.78 -17.71
C TYR A 208 -0.12 -15.55 -16.97
N LEU A 209 -1.43 -15.38 -16.93
CA LEU A 209 -2.10 -14.32 -16.18
C LEU A 209 -3.12 -14.97 -15.25
N TYR A 210 -3.21 -14.44 -14.03
CA TYR A 210 -4.15 -14.88 -13.00
C TYR A 210 -4.98 -13.69 -12.56
N THR A 211 -6.27 -13.93 -12.38
CA THR A 211 -7.26 -12.89 -12.06
C THR A 211 -8.18 -13.35 -10.95
N SER A 212 -8.67 -12.42 -10.13
CA SER A 212 -9.72 -12.65 -9.13
C SER A 212 -11.01 -11.95 -9.53
N GLY A 213 -12.11 -12.69 -9.60
CA GLY A 213 -13.44 -12.18 -9.87
C GLY A 213 -14.18 -11.89 -8.56
N PHE A 214 -14.30 -10.62 -8.20
CA PHE A 214 -14.95 -10.19 -6.97
C PHE A 214 -16.42 -10.57 -6.93
N GLN A 215 -17.16 -10.43 -8.04
CA GLN A 215 -18.58 -10.78 -8.09
C GLN A 215 -18.79 -12.30 -8.24
N ASP A 216 -17.82 -12.99 -8.85
CA ASP A 216 -17.90 -14.43 -9.11
C ASP A 216 -17.44 -15.31 -7.96
N ASN A 217 -16.80 -14.72 -6.95
CA ASN A 217 -16.25 -15.45 -5.82
C ASN A 217 -15.22 -16.50 -6.27
N GLY A 218 -14.28 -16.12 -7.13
CA GLY A 218 -13.37 -17.10 -7.72
C GLY A 218 -12.13 -16.51 -8.38
N VAL A 219 -11.27 -17.40 -8.88
CA VAL A 219 -10.05 -17.04 -9.61
C VAL A 219 -9.99 -17.78 -10.94
N SER A 220 -9.37 -17.13 -11.93
CA SER A 220 -9.20 -17.66 -13.29
C SER A 220 -7.73 -17.59 -13.71
N SER A 221 -7.28 -18.54 -14.53
CA SER A 221 -5.95 -18.55 -15.11
C SER A 221 -5.99 -18.54 -16.64
N PHE A 222 -5.02 -17.86 -17.25
CA PHE A 222 -4.97 -17.67 -18.69
C PHE A 222 -3.56 -17.89 -19.24
N ARG A 223 -3.47 -18.49 -20.44
CA ARG A 223 -2.25 -18.53 -21.24
C ARG A 223 -2.21 -17.27 -22.12
N ILE A 224 -1.10 -16.53 -22.07
CA ILE A 224 -0.88 -15.33 -22.89
C ILE A 224 0.07 -15.62 -24.05
N TYR A 225 -0.33 -15.33 -25.29
CA TYR A 225 0.47 -15.59 -26.49
C TYR A 225 1.23 -14.33 -26.95
N ASP A 226 2.29 -14.51 -27.75
CA ASP A 226 3.19 -13.42 -28.18
C ASP A 226 2.50 -12.29 -28.95
N ASN A 227 1.34 -12.58 -29.56
CA ASN A 227 0.52 -11.60 -30.27
C ASN A 227 -0.47 -10.85 -29.35
N GLY A 228 -0.45 -11.08 -28.04
CA GLY A 228 -1.33 -10.45 -27.06
C GLY A 228 -2.69 -11.13 -26.88
N THR A 229 -3.00 -12.16 -27.69
CA THR A 229 -4.19 -12.98 -27.47
C THR A 229 -4.02 -13.90 -26.27
N PHE A 230 -5.12 -14.38 -25.72
CA PHE A 230 -5.09 -15.24 -24.54
C PHE A 230 -6.19 -16.29 -24.56
N LYS A 231 -6.00 -17.34 -23.76
CA LYS A 231 -6.96 -18.44 -23.59
C LYS A 231 -7.07 -18.84 -22.13
N ASN A 232 -8.30 -19.03 -21.65
CA ASN A 232 -8.57 -19.57 -20.31
C ASN A 232 -7.99 -21.00 -20.15
N ILE A 233 -7.42 -21.28 -18.97
CA ILE A 233 -6.81 -22.58 -18.63
C ILE A 233 -7.68 -23.29 -17.60
N ASN A 234 -7.91 -22.68 -16.44
CA ASN A 234 -8.83 -23.20 -15.43
C ASN A 234 -9.41 -22.08 -14.56
N ASN A 235 -10.53 -22.39 -13.93
CA ASN A 235 -11.24 -21.53 -12.99
C ASN A 235 -11.45 -22.29 -11.68
N ILE A 236 -11.38 -21.57 -10.55
CA ILE A 236 -11.64 -22.11 -9.23
C ILE A 236 -12.62 -21.16 -8.54
N SER A 237 -13.86 -21.61 -8.38
CA SER A 237 -14.90 -20.92 -7.61
C SER A 237 -14.72 -21.16 -6.12
N ASP A 238 -15.36 -20.36 -5.27
CA ASP A 238 -15.48 -20.65 -3.86
C ASP A 238 -16.25 -21.96 -3.60
N ASN A 239 -16.14 -22.51 -2.39
CA ASN A 239 -16.92 -23.68 -1.96
C ASN A 239 -17.63 -23.41 -0.62
N THR A 240 -18.31 -24.41 -0.06
CA THR A 240 -19.05 -24.29 1.20
C THR A 240 -18.27 -24.79 2.43
N THR A 241 -16.97 -25.08 2.30
CA THR A 241 -16.19 -25.76 3.34
C THR A 241 -14.96 -24.98 3.80
N ASP A 242 -14.03 -24.70 2.91
CA ASP A 242 -12.64 -24.40 3.27
C ASP A 242 -11.90 -23.55 2.22
N ARG A 243 -12.62 -23.05 1.23
CA ARG A 243 -12.08 -22.15 0.22
C ARG A 243 -12.47 -20.72 0.60
N TYR A 244 -11.52 -19.81 0.51
CA TYR A 244 -11.67 -18.43 0.95
C TYR A 244 -11.63 -17.52 -0.27
N LEU A 245 -12.62 -17.67 -1.17
CA LEU A 245 -12.69 -16.91 -2.41
C LEU A 245 -13.95 -16.05 -2.56
N THR A 246 -14.87 -16.07 -1.59
CA THR A 246 -15.98 -15.12 -1.57
C THR A 246 -15.46 -13.68 -1.56
N GLY A 247 -15.76 -12.92 -2.61
CA GLY A 247 -15.20 -11.60 -2.84
C GLY A 247 -13.69 -11.62 -3.09
N ALA A 248 -13.17 -12.62 -3.80
CA ALA A 248 -11.75 -12.69 -4.20
C ALA A 248 -11.25 -11.34 -4.71
N TYR A 249 -10.14 -10.86 -4.17
CA TYR A 249 -9.76 -9.44 -4.25
C TYR A 249 -8.30 -9.24 -4.70
N PRO A 250 -7.29 -8.88 -3.89
CA PRO A 250 -5.96 -8.68 -4.44
C PRO A 250 -5.35 -10.03 -4.87
N VAL A 251 -4.59 -10.01 -5.96
CA VAL A 251 -3.82 -11.15 -6.46
C VAL A 251 -2.38 -10.70 -6.62
N THR A 252 -1.45 -11.52 -6.12
CA THR A 252 -0.01 -11.39 -6.39
C THR A 252 0.59 -12.78 -6.54
N GLY A 253 1.90 -12.88 -6.73
CA GLY A 253 2.56 -14.17 -6.83
C GLY A 253 4.07 -14.08 -6.76
N VAL A 254 4.71 -15.24 -6.62
CA VAL A 254 6.15 -15.35 -6.44
C VAL A 254 6.68 -16.69 -6.96
N THR A 255 7.96 -16.72 -7.33
CA THR A 255 8.69 -17.95 -7.64
C THR A 255 9.68 -18.23 -6.52
N LEU A 256 9.56 -19.38 -5.85
CA LEU A 256 10.48 -19.83 -4.79
C LEU A 256 11.12 -21.15 -5.20
N GLY A 257 12.38 -21.08 -5.63
CA GLY A 257 13.08 -22.21 -6.25
C GLY A 257 12.38 -22.66 -7.53
N GLU A 258 11.90 -23.91 -7.57
CA GLU A 258 11.14 -24.45 -8.72
C GLU A 258 9.62 -24.24 -8.60
N ASN A 259 9.15 -23.77 -7.45
CA ASN A 259 7.73 -23.60 -7.18
C ASN A 259 7.27 -22.21 -7.60
N ASN A 260 6.06 -22.15 -8.16
CA ASN A 260 5.42 -20.91 -8.57
C ASN A 260 4.10 -20.83 -7.83
N TYR A 261 3.86 -19.70 -7.14
CA TYR A 261 2.69 -19.50 -6.29
C TYR A 261 1.92 -18.26 -6.71
N VAL A 262 0.59 -18.34 -6.58
CA VAL A 262 -0.33 -17.21 -6.68
C VAL A 262 -1.00 -17.05 -5.33
N ILE A 263 -0.95 -15.85 -4.78
CA ILE A 263 -1.47 -15.48 -3.47
C ILE A 263 -2.68 -14.58 -3.69
N VAL A 264 -3.78 -14.92 -3.03
CA VAL A 264 -5.08 -14.30 -3.24
C VAL A 264 -5.65 -13.91 -1.88
N GLY A 265 -5.89 -12.62 -1.71
CA GLY A 265 -6.68 -12.11 -0.60
C GLY A 265 -8.15 -12.00 -0.99
N HIS A 266 -8.97 -11.55 -0.05
CA HIS A 266 -10.39 -11.36 -0.31
C HIS A 266 -10.97 -10.18 0.45
N ARG A 267 -12.05 -9.66 -0.10
CA ARG A 267 -12.92 -8.70 0.57
C ARG A 267 -14.33 -9.23 0.50
N HIS A 268 -14.72 -9.99 1.51
CA HIS A 268 -16.01 -10.66 1.53
C HIS A 268 -17.18 -9.71 1.29
N HIS A 269 -18.19 -10.20 0.58
CA HIS A 269 -19.44 -9.48 0.34
C HIS A 269 -20.15 -9.06 1.64
N LYS A 270 -19.85 -9.70 2.80
CA LYS A 270 -20.34 -9.31 4.13
C LYS A 270 -20.07 -7.84 4.48
N TYR A 271 -18.98 -7.27 3.95
CA TYR A 271 -18.58 -5.89 4.24
C TYR A 271 -19.36 -4.85 3.42
N TYR A 272 -20.31 -5.30 2.59
CA TYR A 272 -21.11 -4.43 1.73
C TYR A 272 -22.57 -4.46 2.17
N LYS A 273 -23.19 -3.28 2.18
CA LYS A 273 -24.64 -3.17 2.37
C LYS A 273 -25.34 -3.86 1.20
N ARG A 274 -26.40 -4.61 1.50
CA ARG A 274 -27.25 -5.21 0.47
C ARG A 274 -28.01 -4.09 -0.25
N GLY A 275 -27.71 -3.90 -1.54
CA GLY A 275 -28.25 -2.77 -2.32
C GLY A 275 -28.01 -2.91 -3.83
N GLY A 276 -28.00 -4.14 -4.35
CA GLY A 276 -27.85 -4.42 -5.79
C GLY A 276 -26.41 -4.44 -6.33
N PHE A 277 -25.43 -3.89 -5.60
CA PHE A 277 -24.02 -3.95 -6.03
C PHE A 277 -23.45 -5.36 -6.02
N ILE A 278 -23.82 -6.18 -5.03
CA ILE A 278 -23.41 -7.59 -4.95
C ILE A 278 -24.33 -8.42 -5.83
N LYS A 279 -23.78 -8.95 -6.93
CA LYS A 279 -24.54 -9.72 -7.94
C LYS A 279 -24.91 -11.12 -7.45
N ARG A 280 -24.10 -11.71 -6.56
CA ARG A 280 -24.30 -13.03 -5.96
C ARG A 280 -24.55 -12.91 -4.44
N PRO A 281 -25.74 -12.46 -4.00
CA PRO A 281 -26.00 -12.14 -2.60
C PRO A 281 -26.09 -13.37 -1.68
N ASN A 282 -26.23 -14.58 -2.25
CA ASN A 282 -26.21 -15.84 -1.53
C ASN A 282 -24.78 -16.40 -1.57
N PHE A 283 -24.03 -16.16 -0.49
CA PHE A 283 -22.64 -16.63 -0.34
C PHE A 283 -22.42 -17.22 1.06
N VAL A 284 -21.37 -18.03 1.20
CA VAL A 284 -20.91 -18.53 2.50
C VAL A 284 -19.74 -17.67 2.95
N TYR A 285 -19.77 -17.22 4.21
CA TYR A 285 -18.65 -16.50 4.80
C TYR A 285 -17.82 -17.44 5.66
N HIS A 286 -16.57 -17.68 5.27
CA HIS A 286 -15.66 -18.66 5.89
C HIS A 286 -14.77 -18.08 7.00
N GLY A 287 -14.93 -16.80 7.33
CA GLY A 287 -13.88 -16.02 8.00
C GLY A 287 -13.02 -15.27 6.98
N ASP A 288 -12.10 -14.44 7.46
CA ASP A 288 -11.07 -13.84 6.61
C ASP A 288 -9.79 -14.71 6.58
N GLY A 289 -8.90 -14.52 5.62
CA GLY A 289 -7.70 -15.32 5.38
C GLY A 289 -6.98 -15.00 4.06
N VAL A 290 -5.83 -15.61 3.82
CA VAL A 290 -5.04 -15.44 2.59
C VAL A 290 -4.83 -16.80 1.95
N SER A 291 -5.33 -16.97 0.73
CA SER A 291 -5.23 -18.22 -0.02
C SER A 291 -3.96 -18.28 -0.87
N VAL A 292 -3.29 -19.42 -0.87
CA VAL A 292 -2.15 -19.73 -1.72
C VAL A 292 -2.55 -20.84 -2.69
N PHE A 293 -2.26 -20.61 -3.96
CA PHE A 293 -2.39 -21.58 -5.03
C PHE A 293 -1.02 -21.91 -5.59
N LYS A 294 -0.74 -23.20 -5.75
CA LYS A 294 0.42 -23.66 -6.50
C LYS A 294 0.09 -23.68 -7.99
N VAL A 295 1.02 -23.22 -8.82
CA VAL A 295 0.87 -23.23 -10.27
C VAL A 295 1.52 -24.49 -10.83
N ASN A 296 0.74 -25.29 -11.58
CA ASN A 296 1.27 -26.49 -12.23
C ASN A 296 2.01 -26.17 -13.55
N LYS A 297 2.60 -27.20 -14.18
CA LYS A 297 3.40 -27.06 -15.42
C LYS A 297 2.62 -26.49 -16.62
N LYS A 298 1.28 -26.53 -16.59
CA LYS A 298 0.40 -25.98 -17.63
C LYS A 298 -0.09 -24.56 -17.31
N GLY A 299 0.33 -23.98 -16.19
CA GLY A 299 -0.14 -22.67 -15.72
C GLY A 299 -1.49 -22.70 -15.03
N ALA A 300 -2.02 -23.89 -14.69
CA ALA A 300 -3.28 -23.98 -13.96
C ALA A 300 -3.06 -23.81 -12.46
N LEU A 301 -4.01 -23.15 -11.80
CA LEU A 301 -4.03 -22.98 -10.34
C LEU A 301 -4.44 -24.30 -9.67
N VAL A 302 -3.78 -24.62 -8.57
CA VAL A 302 -4.10 -25.76 -7.69
C VAL A 302 -4.18 -25.22 -6.26
N PRO A 303 -5.31 -25.34 -5.55
CA PRO A 303 -5.41 -24.94 -4.14
C PRO A 303 -4.30 -25.60 -3.31
N HIS A 304 -3.65 -24.84 -2.44
CA HIS A 304 -2.44 -25.31 -1.75
C HIS A 304 -2.46 -25.03 -0.25
N PHE A 305 -2.68 -23.78 0.16
CA PHE A 305 -2.69 -23.39 1.58
C PHE A 305 -3.65 -22.23 1.82
N VAL A 306 -4.17 -22.09 3.03
CA VAL A 306 -4.91 -20.90 3.47
C VAL A 306 -4.44 -20.51 4.86
N LEU A 307 -3.94 -19.29 5.02
CA LEU A 307 -3.74 -18.67 6.34
C LEU A 307 -5.08 -18.09 6.76
N LYS A 308 -5.70 -18.62 7.82
CA LYS A 308 -6.96 -18.10 8.37
C LYS A 308 -6.67 -16.93 9.31
N ASP A 309 -7.53 -15.92 9.28
CA ASP A 309 -7.50 -14.83 10.24
C ASP A 309 -7.89 -15.32 11.63
N ASP A 310 -7.17 -14.83 12.65
CA ASP A 310 -7.44 -15.07 14.06
C ASP A 310 -7.12 -13.81 14.90
N GLU A 311 -7.20 -13.92 16.23
CA GLU A 311 -6.96 -12.78 17.14
C GLU A 311 -5.55 -12.19 17.07
N LYS A 312 -4.58 -12.90 16.46
CA LYS A 312 -3.18 -12.49 16.35
C LYS A 312 -2.83 -11.94 14.97
N THR A 313 -3.76 -12.02 14.01
CA THR A 313 -3.58 -11.47 12.68
C THR A 313 -4.50 -10.28 12.47
N LYS A 314 -4.15 -9.46 11.49
CA LYS A 314 -4.97 -8.34 11.04
C LYS A 314 -5.28 -8.49 9.56
N LEU A 315 -6.15 -9.44 9.21
CA LEU A 315 -6.47 -9.82 7.83
C LEU A 315 -7.93 -9.51 7.44
N GLN A 316 -8.67 -8.71 8.20
CA GLN A 316 -10.05 -8.36 7.88
C GLN A 316 -10.15 -7.32 6.76
N GLY A 317 -10.88 -7.68 5.70
CA GLY A 317 -11.19 -6.73 4.63
C GLY A 317 -9.99 -6.34 3.78
N GLN A 318 -9.17 -7.31 3.42
CA GLN A 318 -7.95 -7.14 2.63
C GLN A 318 -8.25 -6.51 1.27
N THR A 319 -7.44 -5.53 0.89
CA THR A 319 -7.61 -4.81 -0.38
C THR A 319 -6.34 -4.78 -1.23
N ARG A 320 -5.18 -5.11 -0.64
CA ARG A 320 -3.90 -5.13 -1.33
C ARG A 320 -2.95 -6.15 -0.69
N ILE A 321 -2.16 -6.82 -1.53
CA ILE A 321 -1.04 -7.66 -1.10
C ILE A 321 0.16 -7.28 -1.96
N GLU A 322 1.26 -6.86 -1.32
CA GLU A 322 2.52 -6.53 -2.00
C GLU A 322 3.60 -7.53 -1.61
N ILE A 323 4.47 -7.88 -2.56
CA ILE A 323 5.72 -8.59 -2.25
C ILE A 323 6.73 -7.55 -1.78
N VAL A 324 7.25 -7.72 -0.57
CA VAL A 324 8.27 -6.84 0.02
C VAL A 324 9.66 -7.32 -0.40
N THR A 325 9.97 -8.57 -0.10
CA THR A 325 11.22 -9.23 -0.49
C THR A 325 10.92 -10.65 -0.94
N THR A 326 11.84 -11.20 -1.71
CA THR A 326 11.83 -12.62 -2.09
C THR A 326 13.25 -13.08 -2.29
N ASP A 327 13.52 -14.31 -1.89
CA ASP A 327 14.70 -15.06 -2.30
C ASP A 327 14.29 -16.43 -2.86
N THR A 328 15.22 -17.39 -2.87
CA THR A 328 14.96 -18.74 -3.41
C THR A 328 14.15 -19.66 -2.48
N ASN A 329 14.03 -19.31 -1.21
CA ASN A 329 13.42 -20.12 -0.15
C ASN A 329 12.22 -19.44 0.49
N GLU A 330 12.11 -18.12 0.48
CA GLU A 330 10.98 -17.42 1.09
C GLU A 330 10.67 -16.08 0.46
N ALA A 331 9.49 -15.55 0.80
CA ALA A 331 9.06 -14.20 0.48
C ALA A 331 8.42 -13.53 1.70
N VAL A 332 8.61 -12.22 1.83
CA VAL A 332 7.89 -11.38 2.78
C VAL A 332 6.80 -10.63 2.01
N LEU A 333 5.59 -10.65 2.55
CA LEU A 333 4.42 -10.01 1.97
C LEU A 333 3.86 -8.98 2.95
N ALA A 334 3.26 -7.92 2.41
CA ALA A 334 2.51 -6.93 3.17
C ALA A 334 1.06 -6.92 2.70
N VAL A 335 0.13 -7.12 3.63
CA VAL A 335 -1.32 -7.12 3.39
C VAL A 335 -1.92 -5.85 3.98
N GLY A 336 -2.46 -4.99 3.10
CA GLY A 336 -3.19 -3.80 3.52
C GLY A 336 -4.66 -4.12 3.73
N THR A 337 -5.20 -3.71 4.87
CA THR A 337 -6.58 -3.97 5.25
C THR A 337 -7.41 -2.70 5.35
N ARG A 338 -8.69 -2.84 5.03
CA ARG A 338 -9.66 -1.75 5.15
C ARG A 338 -10.34 -1.74 6.50
N ASP A 339 -10.70 -2.90 7.05
CA ASP A 339 -11.56 -3.02 8.22
C ASP A 339 -10.75 -3.14 9.52
N ASP A 340 -9.60 -3.81 9.49
CA ASP A 340 -8.63 -3.77 10.60
C ASP A 340 -7.80 -2.47 10.63
N GLU A 341 -7.87 -1.65 9.58
CA GLU A 341 -7.06 -0.44 9.44
C GLU A 341 -5.57 -0.69 9.73
N SER A 342 -5.00 -1.68 9.04
CA SER A 342 -3.68 -2.20 9.35
C SER A 342 -2.85 -2.58 8.13
N ILE A 343 -1.56 -2.83 8.38
CA ILE A 343 -0.67 -3.53 7.47
C ILE A 343 -0.14 -4.78 8.19
N GLN A 344 -0.52 -5.97 7.72
CA GLN A 344 -0.02 -7.25 8.21
C GLN A 344 1.19 -7.70 7.38
N LEU A 345 2.31 -8.02 8.03
CA LEU A 345 3.44 -8.69 7.39
C LEU A 345 3.29 -10.21 7.52
N LEU A 346 3.51 -10.91 6.41
CA LEU A 346 3.46 -12.36 6.32
C LEU A 346 4.76 -12.90 5.71
N LYS A 347 5.12 -14.13 6.09
CA LYS A 347 6.18 -14.91 5.45
C LYS A 347 5.55 -16.03 4.64
N LEU A 348 6.02 -16.24 3.41
CA LEU A 348 5.72 -17.40 2.59
C LEU A 348 6.97 -18.26 2.47
N THR A 349 6.91 -19.52 2.90
CA THR A 349 8.03 -20.46 2.73
C THR A 349 8.06 -21.08 1.33
N LYS A 350 9.16 -21.75 0.98
CA LYS A 350 9.35 -22.48 -0.28
C LYS A 350 8.28 -23.54 -0.53
N GLU A 351 7.78 -24.14 0.55
CA GLU A 351 6.69 -25.12 0.58
C GLU A 351 5.32 -24.47 0.35
N GLY A 352 5.25 -23.14 0.24
CA GLY A 352 4.01 -22.40 -0.02
C GLY A 352 3.14 -22.21 1.22
N ILE A 353 3.72 -22.23 2.41
CA ILE A 353 3.02 -22.05 3.68
C ILE A 353 3.16 -20.60 4.13
N LEU A 354 2.03 -19.94 4.42
CA LEU A 354 2.00 -18.58 4.97
C LEU A 354 1.99 -18.62 6.50
N SER A 355 2.75 -17.73 7.12
CA SER A 355 2.69 -17.46 8.57
C SER A 355 2.77 -15.95 8.83
N PRO A 356 2.15 -15.44 9.91
CA PRO A 356 2.31 -14.05 10.30
C PRO A 356 3.76 -13.77 10.76
N ILE A 357 4.24 -12.55 10.52
CA ILE A 357 5.48 -12.01 11.08
C ILE A 357 5.12 -11.02 12.19
N ASN A 358 4.63 -9.84 11.80
CA ASN A 358 4.16 -8.79 12.69
C ASN A 358 3.12 -7.93 11.93
N TYR A 359 2.51 -6.94 12.57
CA TYR A 359 1.57 -6.02 11.91
C TYR A 359 1.76 -4.60 12.41
N LEU A 360 1.10 -3.63 11.78
CA LEU A 360 0.95 -2.28 12.29
C LEU A 360 -0.50 -1.84 12.09
N GLU A 361 -1.22 -1.59 13.17
CA GLU A 361 -2.48 -0.82 13.13
C GLU A 361 -2.16 0.62 12.76
N THR A 362 -2.65 1.05 11.58
CA THR A 362 -2.38 2.37 11.02
C THR A 362 -3.39 3.41 11.46
N GLY A 363 -4.52 3.03 12.05
CA GLY A 363 -5.59 3.98 12.45
C GLY A 363 -6.31 4.64 11.27
N TYR A 364 -6.14 4.07 10.07
CA TYR A 364 -6.88 4.44 8.89
C TYR A 364 -7.00 3.27 7.92
N SER A 365 -8.17 3.16 7.30
CA SER A 365 -8.40 2.18 6.24
C SER A 365 -7.47 2.33 5.03
N ILE A 366 -6.89 1.22 4.59
CA ILE A 366 -6.13 1.11 3.34
C ILE A 366 -7.02 0.47 2.27
N TYR A 367 -6.91 0.96 1.04
CA TYR A 367 -7.60 0.37 -0.12
C TYR A 367 -6.58 -0.25 -1.09
N TYR A 368 -6.54 0.14 -2.36
CA TYR A 368 -5.47 -0.31 -3.29
C TYR A 368 -4.18 0.49 -3.03
N GLY A 369 -4.24 1.53 -2.19
CA GLY A 369 -3.15 2.44 -1.87
C GLY A 369 -2.11 1.88 -0.92
N LEU A 370 -1.60 0.67 -1.18
CA LEU A 370 -0.41 0.13 -0.52
C LEU A 370 0.59 -0.30 -1.61
N ARG A 371 1.83 0.16 -1.52
CA ARG A 371 2.87 -0.12 -2.50
C ARG A 371 4.19 -0.48 -1.83
N SER A 372 4.78 -1.61 -2.20
CA SER A 372 6.17 -1.93 -1.88
C SER A 372 7.12 -1.22 -2.82
N HIS A 373 8.20 -0.66 -2.27
CA HIS A 373 9.24 0.00 -3.04
C HIS A 373 10.60 -0.20 -2.37
N LYS A 374 11.65 -0.48 -3.15
CA LYS A 374 13.00 -0.67 -2.65
C LYS A 374 13.90 0.45 -3.15
N ILE A 375 14.66 1.05 -2.24
CA ILE A 375 15.75 2.00 -2.54
C ILE A 375 17.01 1.41 -1.94
N GLU A 376 18.02 1.17 -2.77
CA GLU A 376 19.24 0.46 -2.38
C GLU A 376 18.88 -0.85 -1.66
N ASP A 377 19.28 -1.05 -0.40
CA ASP A 377 18.95 -2.24 0.40
C ASP A 377 17.76 -2.04 1.35
N THR A 378 17.13 -0.86 1.34
CA THR A 378 16.00 -0.56 2.23
C THR A 378 14.67 -0.80 1.54
N ASN A 379 13.81 -1.59 2.20
CA ASN A 379 12.44 -1.80 1.77
C ASN A 379 11.51 -0.78 2.43
N PHE A 380 10.67 -0.16 1.62
CA PHE A 380 9.63 0.76 2.04
C PHE A 380 8.25 0.23 1.66
N LEU A 381 7.27 0.60 2.48
CA LEU A 381 5.86 0.56 2.12
C LEU A 381 5.33 1.98 2.09
N ILE A 382 4.59 2.31 1.04
CA ILE A 382 3.89 3.56 0.92
C ILE A 382 2.40 3.26 1.00
N ALA A 383 1.75 3.83 2.00
CA ALA A 383 0.33 3.62 2.27
C ALA A 383 -0.43 4.95 2.19
N GLY A 384 -1.55 4.95 1.48
CA GLY A 384 -2.44 6.09 1.36
C GLY A 384 -3.76 5.82 2.04
N SER A 385 -4.27 6.81 2.76
CA SER A 385 -5.53 6.69 3.47
C SER A 385 -6.73 6.72 2.53
N ASN A 386 -7.63 5.75 2.67
CA ASN A 386 -8.90 5.75 1.95
C ASN A 386 -9.97 6.65 2.61
N ARG A 387 -9.69 7.18 3.80
CA ARG A 387 -10.57 8.08 4.55
C ARG A 387 -10.62 9.47 3.91
N PHE A 388 -11.83 9.99 3.73
CA PHE A 388 -12.09 11.29 3.09
C PHE A 388 -11.75 12.48 3.98
N ASP A 389 -11.79 12.29 5.29
CA ASP A 389 -11.45 13.28 6.30
C ASP A 389 -9.93 13.37 6.54
N LEU A 390 -9.18 12.27 6.34
CA LEU A 390 -7.75 12.24 6.69
C LEU A 390 -6.81 12.81 5.60
N LYS A 391 -6.98 12.38 4.34
CA LYS A 391 -6.17 12.86 3.18
C LYS A 391 -4.65 12.80 3.41
N LYS A 392 -4.15 11.67 3.91
CA LYS A 392 -2.71 11.45 4.16
C LYS A 392 -2.15 10.30 3.32
N ILE A 393 -0.87 10.44 3.00
CA ILE A 393 0.02 9.39 2.48
C ILE A 393 1.20 9.27 3.45
N VAL A 394 1.63 8.03 3.69
CA VAL A 394 2.63 7.71 4.71
C VAL A 394 3.65 6.74 4.12
N SER A 395 4.91 6.98 4.43
CA SER A 395 6.00 6.04 4.13
C SER A 395 6.43 5.30 5.39
N TYR A 396 6.67 4.00 5.25
CA TYR A 396 7.14 3.12 6.30
C TYR A 396 8.40 2.42 5.82
N LYS A 397 9.45 2.42 6.62
CA LYS A 397 10.60 1.54 6.46
C LYS A 397 10.28 0.18 7.09
N ILE A 398 10.66 -0.89 6.42
CA ILE A 398 10.64 -2.24 7.01
C ILE A 398 12.04 -2.58 7.51
N SER A 399 12.14 -2.95 8.78
CA SER A 399 13.39 -3.38 9.42
C SER A 399 13.08 -4.31 10.60
N PRO A 400 14.07 -5.03 11.15
CA PRO A 400 13.84 -5.90 12.30
C PRO A 400 13.27 -5.11 13.47
N GLU A 401 12.48 -5.79 14.28
CA GLU A 401 11.87 -5.25 15.47
C GLU A 401 12.96 -4.93 16.49
N ALA A 402 12.97 -3.68 16.96
CA ALA A 402 13.77 -3.31 18.10
C ALA A 402 13.11 -3.90 19.35
N LYS A 403 13.77 -4.88 20.01
CA LYS A 403 13.27 -5.48 21.26
C LYS A 403 13.06 -4.40 22.32
N LYS A 404 11.81 -4.20 22.74
CA LYS A 404 11.36 -3.15 23.67
C LYS A 404 10.60 -3.72 24.88
N ASN A 405 11.00 -4.90 25.34
CA ASN A 405 10.32 -5.60 26.44
C ASN A 405 10.13 -4.66 27.64
N GLU A 406 8.89 -4.56 28.12
CA GLU A 406 8.50 -3.74 29.29
C GLU A 406 8.72 -2.22 29.13
N GLN A 407 8.94 -1.75 27.90
CA GLN A 407 9.01 -0.32 27.60
C GLN A 407 7.67 0.21 27.13
N ILE A 408 7.40 1.45 27.51
CA ILE A 408 6.29 2.29 27.03
C ILE A 408 6.86 3.39 26.15
N LEU A 409 6.02 3.91 25.25
CA LEU A 409 6.37 5.00 24.35
C LEU A 409 5.85 6.33 24.90
N ARG A 410 6.76 7.30 25.07
CA ARG A 410 6.42 8.68 25.39
C ARG A 410 6.47 9.52 24.13
N HIS A 411 5.43 10.34 23.93
CA HIS A 411 5.29 11.29 22.84
C HIS A 411 5.14 12.68 23.44
N LEU A 412 6.18 13.51 23.30
CA LEU A 412 6.23 14.85 23.85
C LEU A 412 5.90 15.85 22.76
N VAL A 413 4.99 16.77 23.06
CA VAL A 413 4.59 17.88 22.19
C VAL A 413 4.81 19.18 22.92
N HIS A 414 5.78 19.96 22.43
CA HIS A 414 6.08 21.29 22.94
C HIS A 414 5.46 22.33 22.02
N LEU A 415 4.69 23.26 22.58
CA LEU A 415 3.98 24.28 21.82
C LEU A 415 4.50 25.68 22.12
N LYS A 416 4.65 26.45 21.05
CA LYS A 416 4.82 27.89 21.08
C LYS A 416 3.59 28.52 20.43
N PHE A 417 2.84 29.31 21.20
CA PHE A 417 1.69 30.05 20.68
C PHE A 417 2.13 31.37 20.04
N LYS A 418 1.37 31.84 19.04
CA LYS A 418 1.57 33.15 18.43
C LYS A 418 1.32 34.25 19.47
N ALA A 419 2.04 35.36 19.35
CA ALA A 419 1.83 36.53 20.21
C ALA A 419 0.40 37.12 20.16
N SER A 420 -0.34 36.85 19.08
CA SER A 420 -1.73 37.27 18.91
C SER A 420 -2.77 36.30 19.50
N ALA A 421 -2.35 35.14 20.03
CA ALA A 421 -3.25 34.18 20.65
C ALA A 421 -3.77 34.73 21.98
N THR A 422 -5.10 34.79 22.12
CA THR A 422 -5.74 35.23 23.37
C THR A 422 -5.67 34.16 24.44
N ALA A 423 -5.75 34.56 25.72
CA ALA A 423 -5.82 33.62 26.84
C ALA A 423 -7.01 32.64 26.71
N GLU A 424 -8.14 33.08 26.16
CA GLU A 424 -9.30 32.21 25.90
C GLU A 424 -8.98 31.13 24.86
N GLN A 425 -8.31 31.50 23.76
CA GLN A 425 -7.90 30.55 22.72
C GLN A 425 -6.89 29.53 23.25
N ILE A 426 -5.93 29.96 24.09
CA ILE A 426 -4.94 29.08 24.71
C ILE A 426 -5.62 28.12 25.69
N ASN A 427 -6.45 28.62 26.60
CA ASN A 427 -7.24 27.78 27.53
C ASN A 427 -8.10 26.74 26.79
N LYS A 428 -8.65 27.10 25.63
CA LYS A 428 -9.42 26.17 24.80
C LYS A 428 -8.53 25.09 24.19
N ALA A 429 -7.33 25.44 23.73
CA ALA A 429 -6.36 24.49 23.22
C ALA A 429 -5.89 23.51 24.31
N GLU A 430 -5.55 24.00 25.49
CA GLU A 430 -5.17 23.18 26.66
C GLU A 430 -6.25 22.15 27.01
N LYS A 431 -7.51 22.60 27.16
CA LYS A 431 -8.65 21.71 27.44
C LYS A 431 -8.87 20.68 26.33
N ALA A 432 -8.68 21.07 25.07
CA ALA A 432 -8.82 20.16 23.94
C ALA A 432 -7.73 19.08 23.94
N PHE A 433 -6.48 19.43 24.25
CA PHE A 433 -5.40 18.45 24.46
C PHE A 433 -5.70 17.51 25.62
N GLU A 434 -6.08 18.06 26.78
CA GLU A 434 -6.36 17.24 27.96
C GLU A 434 -7.48 16.24 27.70
N ASN A 435 -8.49 16.63 26.92
CA ASN A 435 -9.63 15.76 26.59
C ASN A 435 -9.26 14.59 25.65
N LEU A 436 -8.10 14.61 24.97
CA LEU A 436 -7.69 13.52 24.09
C LEU A 436 -7.67 12.16 24.80
N LYS A 437 -7.25 12.12 26.08
CA LYS A 437 -7.23 10.90 26.90
C LYS A 437 -8.63 10.27 27.09
N ASN A 438 -9.69 11.08 26.96
CA ASN A 438 -11.07 10.62 27.06
C ASN A 438 -11.62 10.13 25.71
N GLU A 439 -10.99 10.53 24.60
CA GLU A 439 -11.46 10.23 23.24
C GLU A 439 -10.63 9.18 22.51
N ILE A 440 -9.40 8.93 22.97
CA ILE A 440 -8.43 8.03 22.34
C ILE A 440 -7.97 7.01 23.38
N PRO A 441 -8.55 5.79 23.39
CA PRO A 441 -8.24 4.75 24.39
C PRO A 441 -6.76 4.34 24.44
N GLU A 442 -6.03 4.53 23.35
CA GLU A 442 -4.60 4.19 23.25
C GLU A 442 -3.70 5.11 24.09
N ILE A 443 -4.19 6.31 24.44
CA ILE A 443 -3.50 7.22 25.37
C ILE A 443 -3.70 6.69 26.80
N ILE A 444 -2.73 5.93 27.30
CA ILE A 444 -2.80 5.36 28.66
C ILE A 444 -2.53 6.40 29.75
N HIS A 445 -1.78 7.46 29.40
CA HIS A 445 -1.51 8.58 30.30
C HIS A 445 -1.24 9.85 29.50
N LEU A 446 -1.78 10.97 30.00
CA LEU A 446 -1.55 12.30 29.46
C LEU A 446 -1.38 13.29 30.61
N GLU A 447 -0.25 14.00 30.59
CA GLU A 447 0.05 15.11 31.48
C GLU A 447 0.53 16.31 30.65
N TRP A 448 0.37 17.51 31.20
CA TRP A 448 0.88 18.73 30.57
C TRP A 448 1.18 19.82 31.60
N GLY A 449 1.98 20.80 31.22
CA GLY A 449 2.30 21.94 32.07
C GLY A 449 2.97 23.10 31.33
N LEU A 450 3.14 24.21 32.05
CA LEU A 450 3.82 25.41 31.58
C LEU A 450 5.33 25.29 31.78
N ASN A 451 6.10 25.83 30.84
CA ASN A 451 7.56 25.93 30.96
C ASN A 451 7.94 26.99 32.01
N ASP A 452 8.63 26.55 33.07
CA ASP A 452 9.18 27.38 34.16
C ASP A 452 10.73 27.45 34.14
N SER A 453 11.37 27.03 33.04
CA SER A 453 12.83 27.05 32.93
C SER A 453 13.37 28.47 32.77
N GLU A 454 14.27 28.89 33.67
CA GLU A 454 14.98 30.17 33.63
C GLU A 454 16.31 30.13 32.85
N GLU A 455 16.69 28.98 32.30
CA GLU A 455 18.01 28.76 31.69
C GLU A 455 18.19 29.38 30.28
N GLY A 456 17.15 30.04 29.75
CA GLY A 456 17.20 30.74 28.45
C GLY A 456 17.15 29.84 27.21
N ASN A 457 17.02 28.52 27.38
CA ASN A 457 17.09 27.53 26.29
C ASN A 457 15.73 27.05 25.76
N SER A 458 14.62 27.50 26.34
CA SER A 458 13.26 27.04 25.97
C SER A 458 12.80 27.46 24.58
N LYS A 459 13.58 28.27 23.84
CA LYS A 459 13.26 28.76 22.47
C LYS A 459 11.83 29.33 22.35
N LYS A 460 11.32 29.93 23.44
CA LYS A 460 9.96 30.49 23.60
C LYS A 460 8.81 29.45 23.57
N PHE A 461 9.09 28.15 23.62
CA PHE A 461 8.05 27.15 23.89
C PHE A 461 7.53 27.32 25.32
N THR A 462 6.21 27.37 25.47
CA THR A 462 5.56 27.68 26.75
C THR A 462 4.81 26.52 27.35
N HIS A 463 4.43 25.51 26.55
CA HIS A 463 3.68 24.35 27.00
C HIS A 463 4.38 23.06 26.61
N THR A 464 4.27 22.05 27.47
CA THR A 464 4.66 20.67 27.17
C THR A 464 3.50 19.73 27.45
N PHE A 465 3.21 18.84 26.51
CA PHE A 465 2.27 17.73 26.67
C PHE A 465 3.04 16.44 26.54
N THR A 466 2.86 15.52 27.49
CA THR A 466 3.47 14.18 27.47
C THR A 466 2.36 13.16 27.36
N LEU A 467 2.29 12.50 26.21
CA LEU A 467 1.37 11.40 25.96
C LEU A 467 2.11 10.08 26.08
N THR A 468 1.41 9.06 26.55
CA THR A 468 1.97 7.73 26.79
C THR A 468 1.17 6.69 26.06
N PHE A 469 1.87 5.78 25.39
CA PHE A 469 1.32 4.63 24.70
C PHE A 469 2.02 3.36 25.17
N ASN A 470 1.32 2.23 25.11
CA ASN A 470 1.95 0.92 25.34
C ASN A 470 3.01 0.63 24.27
N ASP A 471 2.77 1.05 23.03
CA ASP A 471 3.61 0.71 21.90
C ASP A 471 3.46 1.71 20.73
N ALA A 472 4.06 1.36 19.57
CA ALA A 472 3.97 2.16 18.37
C ALA A 472 2.57 2.17 17.75
N HIS A 473 1.75 1.12 17.92
CA HIS A 473 0.39 1.05 17.41
C HIS A 473 -0.46 2.17 18.03
N GLY A 474 -0.38 2.31 19.35
CA GLY A 474 -1.12 3.35 20.06
C GLY A 474 -0.80 4.76 19.54
N ARG A 475 0.48 5.03 19.26
CA ARG A 475 0.90 6.31 18.67
C ARG A 475 0.42 6.48 17.22
N GLU A 476 0.47 5.44 16.39
CA GLU A 476 -0.07 5.52 15.03
C GLU A 476 -1.57 5.85 15.05
N ILE A 477 -2.36 5.12 15.84
CA ILE A 477 -3.81 5.34 15.98
C ILE A 477 -4.07 6.76 16.45
N TYR A 478 -3.39 7.23 17.50
CA TYR A 478 -3.49 8.61 17.99
C TYR A 478 -3.30 9.65 16.87
N LEU A 479 -2.25 9.50 16.06
CA LEU A 479 -1.91 10.51 15.05
C LEU A 479 -2.96 10.64 13.95
N PHE A 480 -3.67 9.54 13.65
CA PHE A 480 -4.71 9.49 12.61
C PHE A 480 -6.13 9.48 13.17
N HIS A 481 -6.28 9.62 14.50
CA HIS A 481 -7.59 9.65 15.14
C HIS A 481 -8.32 10.97 14.87
N LYS A 482 -9.65 10.88 14.67
CA LYS A 482 -10.51 12.05 14.39
C LYS A 482 -10.37 13.17 15.42
N ALA A 483 -10.19 12.82 16.70
CA ALA A 483 -10.02 13.78 17.80
C ALA A 483 -8.72 14.58 17.68
N HIS A 484 -7.61 13.88 17.39
CA HIS A 484 -6.31 14.52 17.18
C HIS A 484 -6.33 15.42 15.93
N ILE A 485 -6.94 14.96 14.83
CA ILE A 485 -7.10 15.77 13.61
C ILE A 485 -7.90 17.04 13.93
N ALA A 486 -9.05 16.90 14.59
CA ALA A 486 -9.89 18.05 14.99
C ALA A 486 -9.14 19.00 15.93
N LEU A 487 -8.33 18.48 16.85
CA LEU A 487 -7.47 19.30 17.70
C LEU A 487 -6.50 20.12 16.84
N VAL A 488 -5.73 19.49 15.96
CA VAL A 488 -4.75 20.16 15.08
C VAL A 488 -5.41 21.23 14.21
N GLU A 489 -6.58 20.95 13.64
CA GLU A 489 -7.35 21.93 12.86
C GLU A 489 -7.81 23.13 13.69
N ASN A 490 -8.26 22.89 14.93
CA ASN A 490 -8.76 23.93 15.82
C ASN A 490 -7.64 24.83 16.38
N ILE A 491 -6.50 24.25 16.76
CA ILE A 491 -5.41 24.99 17.42
C ILE A 491 -4.36 25.48 16.44
N GLY A 492 -4.18 24.82 15.29
CA GLY A 492 -3.15 25.15 14.31
C GLY A 492 -3.06 26.65 13.96
N PRO A 493 -4.19 27.37 13.78
CA PRO A 493 -4.17 28.81 13.50
C PRO A 493 -3.49 29.68 14.59
N ILE A 494 -3.46 29.24 15.85
CA ILE A 494 -2.87 29.98 16.97
C ILE A 494 -1.46 29.51 17.36
N ILE A 495 -0.96 28.42 16.75
CA ILE A 495 0.39 27.89 17.00
C ILE A 495 1.41 28.60 16.12
N GLU A 496 2.51 29.05 16.72
CA GLU A 496 3.68 29.61 16.04
C GLU A 496 4.69 28.53 15.67
N ASP A 497 4.95 27.59 16.59
CA ASP A 497 5.91 26.50 16.38
C ASP A 497 5.56 25.26 17.22
N VAL A 498 6.00 24.09 16.74
CA VAL A 498 5.80 22.78 17.39
C VAL A 498 7.11 22.01 17.37
N PHE A 499 7.52 21.50 18.53
CA PHE A 499 8.64 20.58 18.65
C PHE A 499 8.14 19.26 19.25
N VAL A 500 8.47 18.14 18.60
CA VAL A 500 7.99 16.80 18.98
C VAL A 500 9.16 15.88 19.23
N MET A 501 9.08 15.07 20.29
CA MET A 501 10.06 14.04 20.59
C MET A 501 9.39 12.76 21.05
N ASP A 502 9.82 11.63 20.48
CA ASP A 502 9.38 10.29 20.87
C ASP A 502 10.54 9.53 21.51
N TYR A 503 10.29 8.86 22.64
CA TYR A 503 11.27 7.95 23.23
C TYR A 503 10.63 6.77 23.96
N TRP A 504 11.36 5.67 24.00
CA TRP A 504 10.97 4.48 24.74
C TRP A 504 11.62 4.49 26.13
N THR A 505 10.88 4.11 27.16
CA THR A 505 11.38 3.99 28.54
C THR A 505 10.72 2.83 29.24
N SER A 506 11.39 2.22 30.22
CA SER A 506 10.75 1.25 31.13
C SER A 506 9.57 1.90 31.85
N ASN A 507 8.50 1.13 32.05
CA ASN A 507 7.40 1.51 32.92
C ASN A 507 7.92 1.49 34.37
N LYS A 508 8.29 2.65 34.91
CA LYS A 508 8.83 2.78 36.27
C LYS A 508 7.75 3.13 37.27
#